data_AF-A0A6V7LCY5-F1
#
_entry.id   AF-A0A6V7LCY5-F1
#
_cell.length_a   1.000
_cell.length_b   1.000
_cell.length_c   1.000
_cell.angle_alpha   90.00
_cell.angle_beta   90.00
_cell.angle_gamma   90.00
#
_symmetry.space_group_name_H-M   'P 1'
#
loop_
_entity.id
_entity.type
_entity.pdbx_description
1 polymer ?
#
loop_
_entity_poly.entity_id
_entity_poly.type
_entity_poly.pdbx_seq_one_letter_code
_entity_poly.pdbx_strand_id
1 'polypeptide(L)'
;FQTGMVGYPESLTDPSYHGQILVLTYPLVGNYGVPGEEKDIYGLPYYYESSRIWAAGLVVGELCEEPSHWRQKKTLSKWMEEENIPGIQGVDTRALTKVIRERGGILGRIVYQQPPSGQISTPICDPNTRNLVAEVSC
;
A
#
# COMPACT_ATOMS: atom_id res chain seq x y z
N PHE A 1 -6.15 -6.85 4.69
CA PHE A 1 -4.78 -7.17 5.16
C PHE A 1 -4.22 -8.25 4.26
N GLN A 2 -2.91 -8.33 4.11
CA GLN A 2 -2.23 -9.33 3.28
C GLN A 2 -1.17 -10.06 4.10
N THR A 3 -1.15 -11.39 3.96
CA THR A 3 -0.23 -12.29 4.68
C THR A 3 1.05 -12.61 3.92
N GLY A 4 1.24 -11.98 2.75
CA GLY A 4 2.47 -12.09 1.96
C GLY A 4 3.66 -11.58 2.76
N MET A 5 4.71 -12.39 2.83
CA MET A 5 5.97 -12.03 3.51
C MET A 5 6.94 -11.31 2.56
N VAL A 6 6.72 -11.46 1.25
CA VAL A 6 7.53 -10.90 0.17
C VAL A 6 6.62 -10.40 -0.95
N GLY A 7 7.18 -9.65 -1.89
CA GLY A 7 6.45 -9.13 -3.05
C GLY A 7 5.60 -7.90 -2.76
N TYR A 8 6.06 -7.00 -1.88
CA TYR A 8 5.34 -5.75 -1.58
C TYR A 8 5.29 -4.79 -2.78
N PRO A 9 6.30 -4.67 -3.67
CA PRO A 9 6.16 -3.84 -4.87
C PRO A 9 5.09 -4.37 -5.83
N GLU A 10 5.05 -5.68 -6.06
CA GLU A 10 4.06 -6.37 -6.88
C GLU A 10 2.66 -6.19 -6.26
N SER A 11 2.55 -6.37 -4.93
CA SER A 11 1.28 -6.20 -4.23
C SER A 11 0.77 -4.76 -4.26
N LEU A 12 1.65 -3.76 -4.17
CA LEU A 12 1.28 -2.35 -4.24
C LEU A 12 0.82 -1.93 -5.65
N THR A 13 1.33 -2.60 -6.67
CA THR A 13 0.99 -2.36 -8.07
C THR A 13 -0.15 -3.24 -8.59
N ASP A 14 -0.78 -4.06 -7.74
CA ASP A 14 -1.97 -4.83 -8.12
C ASP A 14 -3.23 -3.93 -8.17
N PRO A 15 -3.90 -3.81 -9.33
CA PRO A 15 -5.14 -3.03 -9.48
C PRO A 15 -6.27 -3.42 -8.53
N SER A 16 -6.25 -4.64 -8.00
CA SER A 16 -7.24 -5.15 -7.05
C SER A 16 -7.29 -4.35 -5.74
N TYR A 17 -6.20 -3.67 -5.39
CA TYR A 17 -6.11 -2.83 -4.19
C TYR A 17 -6.54 -1.38 -4.42
N HIS A 18 -7.10 -1.06 -5.59
CA HIS A 18 -7.58 0.29 -5.89
C HIS A 18 -8.59 0.77 -4.84
N GLY A 19 -8.28 1.91 -4.20
CA GLY A 19 -9.10 2.51 -3.15
C GLY A 19 -9.02 1.80 -1.79
N GLN A 20 -8.13 0.82 -1.60
CA GLN A 20 -7.96 0.08 -0.36
C GLN A 20 -6.67 0.47 0.37
N ILE A 21 -6.71 0.42 1.70
CA ILE A 21 -5.52 0.57 2.54
C ILE A 21 -4.92 -0.81 2.78
N LEU A 22 -3.70 -1.01 2.30
CA LEU A 22 -2.99 -2.27 2.42
C LEU A 22 -2.31 -2.36 3.79
N VAL A 23 -2.66 -3.38 4.56
CA VAL A 23 -2.02 -3.71 5.84
C VAL A 23 -1.19 -4.96 5.64
N LEU A 24 0.14 -4.83 5.75
CA LEU A 24 1.06 -5.95 5.65
C LEU A 24 1.25 -6.59 7.02
N THR A 25 1.07 -7.91 7.10
CA THR A 25 1.27 -8.63 8.37
C THR A 25 2.74 -8.87 8.70
N TYR A 26 3.61 -8.84 7.68
CA TYR A 26 5.04 -8.98 7.89
C TYR A 26 5.58 -7.66 8.47
N PRO A 27 6.26 -7.70 9.64
CA PRO A 27 6.61 -6.48 10.36
C PRO A 27 7.67 -5.66 9.64
N LEU A 28 8.64 -6.29 8.97
CA LEU A 28 9.77 -5.64 8.32
C LEU A 28 9.51 -5.46 6.82
N VAL A 29 9.19 -4.25 6.39
CA VAL A 29 8.88 -3.98 4.97
C VAL A 29 9.92 -3.02 4.40
N GLY A 30 10.26 -3.15 3.12
CA GLY A 30 11.24 -2.29 2.46
C GLY A 30 12.65 -2.87 2.42
N ASN A 31 12.89 -4.08 2.94
CA ASN A 31 14.23 -4.69 3.05
C ASN A 31 14.97 -4.89 1.72
N TYR A 32 14.26 -5.07 0.60
CA TYR A 32 14.86 -5.19 -0.72
C TYR A 32 14.64 -3.97 -1.63
N GLY A 33 14.14 -2.86 -1.06
CA GLY A 33 13.89 -1.62 -1.79
C GLY A 33 12.82 -1.79 -2.86
N VAL A 34 12.91 -0.95 -3.90
CA VAL A 34 12.01 -0.97 -5.04
C VAL A 34 12.85 -1.22 -6.30
N PRO A 35 12.43 -2.17 -7.17
CA PRO A 35 13.14 -2.48 -8.40
C PRO A 35 13.09 -1.33 -9.42
N GLY A 36 13.84 -1.44 -10.52
CA GLY A 36 13.80 -0.44 -11.60
C GLY A 36 12.52 -0.51 -12.45
N GLU A 37 12.31 0.50 -13.28
CA GLU A 37 11.20 0.57 -14.25
C GLU A 37 11.53 -0.13 -15.59
N GLU A 38 12.27 -1.25 -15.52
CA GLU A 38 12.63 -2.00 -16.71
C GLU A 38 11.39 -2.60 -17.36
N LYS A 39 11.33 -2.54 -18.70
CA LYS A 39 10.22 -3.07 -19.49
C LYS A 39 10.66 -4.31 -20.25
N ASP A 40 9.74 -5.25 -20.42
CA ASP A 40 9.94 -6.44 -21.22
C ASP A 40 9.83 -6.17 -22.73
N ILE A 41 9.97 -7.22 -23.53
CA ILE A 41 9.87 -7.16 -25.00
C ILE A 41 8.50 -6.71 -25.51
N TYR A 42 7.46 -6.76 -24.66
CA TYR A 42 6.09 -6.34 -24.96
C TYR A 42 5.79 -4.93 -24.41
N GLY A 43 6.77 -4.26 -23.80
CA GLY A 43 6.62 -2.95 -23.20
C GLY A 43 5.91 -2.95 -21.84
N LEU A 44 5.74 -4.13 -21.23
CA LEU A 44 5.15 -4.30 -19.90
C LEU A 44 6.23 -4.15 -18.82
N PRO A 45 5.88 -3.63 -17.63
CA PRO A 45 6.82 -3.56 -16.52
C PRO A 45 7.32 -4.96 -16.14
N TYR A 46 8.64 -5.15 -16.05
CA TYR A 46 9.21 -6.47 -15.78
C TYR A 46 9.09 -6.87 -14.29
N TYR A 47 9.05 -5.88 -13.39
CA TYR A 47 9.06 -6.10 -11.93
C TYR A 47 7.80 -5.62 -11.22
N TYR A 48 6.80 -5.13 -11.96
CA TYR A 48 5.57 -4.61 -11.40
C TYR A 48 4.36 -5.27 -12.07
N GLU A 49 3.27 -5.43 -11.33
CA GLU A 49 2.02 -5.99 -11.87
C GLU A 49 1.26 -4.95 -12.71
N SER A 50 1.54 -3.66 -12.50
CA SER A 50 0.91 -2.57 -13.22
C SER A 50 1.81 -1.34 -13.31
N SER A 51 1.33 -0.31 -14.00
CA SER A 51 2.09 0.91 -14.30
C SER A 51 2.21 1.89 -13.14
N ARG A 52 1.45 1.71 -12.04
CA ARG A 52 1.42 2.62 -10.88
C ARG A 52 1.06 1.89 -9.60
N ILE A 53 1.25 2.55 -8.46
CA ILE A 53 0.69 2.06 -7.19
C ILE A 53 -0.83 2.26 -7.21
N TRP A 54 -1.58 1.18 -6.99
CA TRP A 54 -3.04 1.22 -6.92
C TRP A 54 -3.57 1.29 -5.49
N ALA A 55 -2.79 0.81 -4.51
CA ALA A 55 -3.16 0.92 -3.11
C ALA A 55 -3.32 2.39 -2.69
N ALA A 56 -4.42 2.70 -1.99
CA ALA A 56 -4.70 4.05 -1.50
C ALA A 56 -3.81 4.45 -0.31
N GLY A 57 -3.20 3.48 0.35
CA GLY A 57 -2.23 3.70 1.40
C GLY A 57 -1.62 2.40 1.91
N LEU A 58 -0.50 2.53 2.63
CA LEU A 58 0.23 1.39 3.17
C LEU A 58 0.39 1.51 4.70
N VAL A 59 0.15 0.41 5.40
CA VAL A 59 0.36 0.28 6.85
C VAL A 59 1.35 -0.83 7.10
N VAL A 60 2.48 -0.48 7.72
CA VAL A 60 3.57 -1.40 8.06
C VAL A 60 3.90 -1.34 9.55
N GLY A 61 4.51 -2.41 10.05
CA GLY A 61 5.04 -2.44 11.41
C GLY A 61 6.29 -1.56 11.51
N GLU A 62 7.30 -1.88 10.71
CA GLU A 62 8.59 -1.21 10.68
C GLU A 62 9.07 -1.11 9.22
N LEU A 63 9.55 0.07 8.85
CA LEU A 63 10.08 0.35 7.53
C LEU A 63 11.60 0.26 7.56
N CYS A 64 12.17 -0.53 6.65
CA CYS A 64 13.60 -0.57 6.44
C CYS A 64 14.03 0.63 5.59
N GLU A 65 14.75 1.57 6.19
CA GLU A 65 15.27 2.77 5.50
C GLU A 65 16.45 2.45 4.59
N GLU A 66 17.23 1.42 4.94
CA GLU A 66 18.44 0.99 4.22
C GLU A 66 18.23 -0.38 3.55
N PRO A 67 17.54 -0.43 2.39
CA PRO A 67 17.38 -1.66 1.64
C PRO A 67 18.71 -2.22 1.16
N SER A 68 18.82 -3.55 1.12
CA SER A 68 19.97 -4.25 0.57
C SER A 68 19.52 -5.33 -0.41
N HIS A 69 19.54 -4.99 -1.70
CA HIS A 69 19.24 -5.92 -2.79
C HIS A 69 19.94 -5.48 -4.08
N TRP A 70 20.48 -6.41 -4.86
CA TRP A 70 21.21 -6.09 -6.11
C TRP A 70 20.35 -5.39 -7.19
N ARG A 71 19.02 -5.40 -7.04
CA ARG A 71 18.04 -4.79 -7.95
C ARG A 71 17.47 -3.48 -7.42
N GLN A 72 17.79 -3.10 -6.18
CA GLN A 72 17.20 -1.92 -5.60
C GLN A 72 17.68 -0.67 -6.34
N LYS A 73 16.73 0.15 -6.79
CA LYS A 73 17.00 1.44 -7.41
C LYS A 73 16.59 2.59 -6.50
N LYS A 74 15.56 2.39 -5.69
CA LYS A 74 15.00 3.39 -4.77
C LYS A 74 14.55 2.71 -3.47
N THR A 75 14.43 3.52 -2.41
CA THR A 75 13.80 3.10 -1.15
C THR A 75 12.27 3.10 -1.30
N LEU A 76 11.60 2.29 -0.48
CA LEU A 76 10.13 2.23 -0.48
C LEU A 76 9.52 3.60 -0.12
N SER A 77 10.09 4.32 0.85
CA SER A 77 9.64 5.67 1.23
C SER A 77 9.64 6.62 0.03
N LYS A 78 10.76 6.68 -0.70
CA LYS A 78 10.92 7.57 -1.83
C LYS A 78 9.96 7.24 -2.97
N TRP A 79 9.73 5.95 -3.22
CA TRP A 79 8.77 5.51 -4.23
C TRP A 79 7.33 5.92 -3.88
N MET A 80 6.93 5.77 -2.61
CA MET A 80 5.63 6.23 -2.15
C MET A 80 5.47 7.75 -2.21
N GLU A 81 6.52 8.51 -1.92
CA GLU A 81 6.54 9.97 -2.07
C GLU A 81 6.37 10.41 -3.53
N GLU A 82 7.06 9.74 -4.47
CA GLU A 82 6.95 10.02 -5.91
C GLU A 82 5.53 9.76 -6.44
N GLU A 83 4.91 8.66 -6.01
CA GLU A 83 3.55 8.27 -6.40
C GLU A 83 2.44 8.98 -5.60
N ASN A 84 2.81 9.85 -4.64
CA ASN A 84 1.89 10.57 -3.75
C ASN A 84 0.96 9.65 -2.92
N ILE A 85 1.48 8.50 -2.47
CA ILE A 85 0.71 7.53 -1.67
C ILE A 85 1.05 7.67 -0.18
N PRO A 86 0.06 7.83 0.71
CA PRO A 86 0.30 7.92 2.15
C PRO A 86 0.69 6.55 2.74
N GLY A 87 1.73 6.55 3.57
CA GLY A 87 2.17 5.39 4.34
C GLY A 87 2.27 5.70 5.83
N ILE A 88 2.03 4.70 6.67
CA ILE A 88 2.27 4.78 8.13
C ILE A 88 3.07 3.58 8.61
N GLN A 89 4.04 3.85 9.47
CA GLN A 89 4.86 2.84 10.15
C GLN A 89 4.68 2.95 11.68
N GLY A 90 5.13 1.95 12.43
CA GLY A 90 5.02 1.87 13.89
C GLY A 90 3.65 1.42 14.38
N VAL A 91 2.82 0.85 13.49
CA VAL A 91 1.48 0.36 13.84
C VAL A 91 1.55 -1.12 14.20
N ASP A 92 0.82 -1.53 15.25
CA ASP A 92 0.62 -2.96 15.55
C ASP A 92 -0.30 -3.58 14.48
N THR A 93 0.30 -4.00 13.36
CA THR A 93 -0.39 -4.64 12.25
C THR A 93 -1.03 -5.97 12.66
N ARG A 94 -0.52 -6.64 13.71
CA ARG A 94 -1.08 -7.89 14.22
C ARG A 94 -2.38 -7.65 14.97
N ALA A 95 -2.43 -6.63 15.84
CA ALA A 95 -3.67 -6.20 16.49
C ALA A 95 -4.70 -5.76 15.46
N LEU A 96 -4.29 -4.94 14.48
CA LEU A 96 -5.18 -4.48 13.41
C LEU A 96 -5.72 -5.65 12.58
N THR A 97 -4.88 -6.63 12.24
CA THR A 97 -5.28 -7.82 11.48
C THR A 97 -6.31 -8.66 12.23
N LYS A 98 -6.19 -8.79 13.56
CA LYS A 98 -7.22 -9.49 14.36
C LYS A 98 -8.57 -8.80 14.26
N VAL A 99 -8.59 -7.48 14.43
CA VAL A 99 -9.82 -6.68 14.35
C VAL A 99 -10.48 -6.79 12.97
N ILE A 100 -9.69 -6.68 11.89
CA ILE A 100 -10.19 -6.85 10.51
C ILE A 100 -10.70 -8.27 10.28
N ARG A 101 -10.02 -9.30 10.80
CA ARG A 101 -10.46 -10.69 10.65
C ARG A 101 -11.79 -10.97 11.36
N GLU A 102 -12.03 -10.35 12.51
CA GLU A 102 -13.27 -10.52 13.28
C GLU A 102 -14.44 -9.74 12.70
N ARG A 103 -14.21 -8.53 12.16
CA ARG A 103 -15.26 -7.63 11.68
C ARG A 103 -15.46 -7.64 10.16
N GLY A 104 -14.59 -8.31 9.40
CA GLY A 104 -14.57 -8.26 7.94
C GLY A 104 -13.88 -7.00 7.42
N GLY A 105 -14.24 -6.59 6.19
CA GLY A 105 -13.72 -5.34 5.60
C GLY A 105 -14.10 -4.12 6.45
N ILE A 106 -13.10 -3.36 6.91
CA ILE A 106 -13.30 -2.17 7.73
C ILE A 106 -12.93 -0.93 6.92
N LEU A 107 -13.77 0.10 7.00
CA LEU A 107 -13.45 1.42 6.47
C LEU A 107 -12.44 2.12 7.39
N GLY A 108 -11.34 2.57 6.82
CA GLY A 108 -10.25 3.25 7.53
C GLY A 108 -9.80 4.51 6.79
N ARG A 109 -9.09 5.38 7.51
CA ARG A 109 -8.46 6.58 6.95
C ARG A 109 -7.13 6.85 7.64
N ILE A 110 -6.13 7.22 6.87
CA ILE A 110 -4.85 7.74 7.39
C ILE A 110 -4.99 9.27 7.46
N VAL A 111 -4.72 9.86 8.62
CA VAL A 111 -4.77 11.31 8.84
C VAL A 111 -3.43 11.77 9.42
N TYR A 112 -2.88 12.86 8.87
CA TYR A 112 -1.60 13.42 9.32
C TYR A 112 -1.72 14.18 10.64
N GLN A 113 -2.86 14.80 10.89
CA GLN A 113 -3.17 15.48 12.15
C GLN A 113 -4.55 15.05 12.64
N GLN A 114 -4.65 14.86 13.96
CA GLN A 114 -5.92 14.57 14.57
C GLN A 114 -6.83 15.79 14.41
N PRO A 115 -8.04 15.64 13.85
CA PRO A 115 -8.96 16.76 13.75
C PRO A 115 -9.28 17.28 15.15
N PRO A 116 -9.48 18.60 15.33
CA PRO A 116 -9.85 19.17 16.61
C PRO A 116 -11.12 18.50 17.14
N SER A 117 -11.12 18.20 18.45
CA SER A 117 -12.16 17.45 19.15
C SER A 117 -13.56 17.95 18.79
N GLY A 118 -14.38 17.10 18.15
CA GLY A 118 -15.77 17.41 17.80
C GLY A 118 -16.04 17.64 16.31
N GLN A 119 -15.02 17.80 15.47
CA GLN A 119 -15.19 17.70 14.02
C GLN A 119 -15.03 16.24 13.59
N ILE A 120 -16.16 15.56 13.39
CA ILE A 120 -16.18 14.30 12.64
C ILE A 120 -15.67 14.65 11.25
N SER A 121 -14.42 14.27 10.97
CA SER A 121 -13.83 14.30 9.63
C SER A 121 -14.86 13.69 8.67
N THR A 122 -15.02 14.30 7.48
CA THR A 122 -15.92 13.85 6.40
C THR A 122 -16.20 12.34 6.43
N PRO A 123 -17.45 11.87 6.25
CA PRO A 123 -17.76 10.45 6.30
C PRO A 123 -16.80 9.63 5.44
N ILE A 124 -16.33 8.49 5.96
CA ILE A 124 -15.43 7.62 5.20
C ILE A 124 -16.24 7.05 4.03
N CYS A 125 -15.90 7.47 2.81
CA CYS A 125 -16.53 6.98 1.61
C CYS A 125 -16.13 5.52 1.39
N ASP A 126 -17.11 4.64 1.18
CA ASP A 126 -16.85 3.24 0.87
C ASP A 126 -16.46 3.11 -0.61
N PRO A 127 -15.21 2.71 -0.92
CA PRO A 127 -14.76 2.55 -2.31
C PRO A 127 -15.58 1.51 -3.08
N ASN A 128 -16.18 0.53 -2.39
CA ASN A 128 -16.95 -0.55 -3.03
C ASN A 128 -18.29 -0.08 -3.62
N THR A 129 -18.73 1.14 -3.27
CA THR A 129 -19.94 1.73 -3.87
C THR A 129 -19.71 2.25 -5.29
N ARG A 130 -18.44 2.38 -5.71
CA ARG A 130 -18.05 2.85 -7.04
C ARG A 130 -17.71 1.68 -7.94
N ASN A 131 -17.75 1.90 -9.25
CA ASN A 131 -17.31 0.91 -10.22
C ASN A 131 -15.78 0.89 -10.34
N LEU A 132 -15.12 0.22 -9.40
CA LEU A 132 -13.66 0.12 -9.37
C LEU A 132 -13.09 -0.55 -10.62
N VAL A 133 -13.81 -1.51 -11.21
CA VAL A 133 -13.39 -2.18 -12.44
C VAL A 133 -13.24 -1.18 -13.59
N ALA A 134 -14.20 -0.26 -13.75
CA ALA A 134 -14.11 0.79 -14.75
C ALA A 134 -12.99 1.80 -14.48
N GLU A 135 -12.62 2.02 -13.22
CA GLU A 135 -11.51 2.94 -12.85
C GLU A 135 -10.12 2.35 -13.12
N VAL A 136 -10.00 1.01 -13.12
CA VAL A 136 -8.74 0.31 -13.39
C VAL A 136 -8.62 -0.23 -14.83
N SER A 137 -9.72 -0.25 -15.57
CA SER A 137 -9.74 -0.73 -16.96
C SER A 137 -9.18 0.32 -17.93
N CYS A 138 -8.46 -0.13 -18.95
CA CYS A 138 -7.82 0.70 -19.98
C CYS A 138 -8.81 1.22 -21.03
#